data_AF-A0A940Q412-F1
#
_entry.id   AF-A0A940Q412-F1
#
_cell.length_a   1.000
_cell.length_b   1.000
_cell.length_c   1.000
_cell.angle_alpha   90.00
_cell.angle_beta   90.00
_cell.angle_gamma   90.00
#
_symmetry.space_group_name_H-M   'P 1'
#
loop_
_entity.id
_entity.type
_entity.pdbx_description
1 polymer ?
#
loop_
_entity_poly.entity_id
_entity_poly.type
_entity_poly.pdbx_seq_one_letter_code
_entity_poly.pdbx_strand_id
1 'polypeptide(L)'
;MLKDITIGQYFPMDSAVHRLDARFKIVITAIFIVMIFTADSFAALCLPIVFFFIAFGASKLSFKLILKSMKSIIPVIILTSLLNIFFIEGVTVFEIFGISISDNG
;
A
#
# COMPACT_ATOMS: atom_id res chain seq x y z
N MET A 1 25.27 -9.91 2.14
CA MET A 1 24.86 -8.82 3.05
C MET A 1 23.51 -8.24 2.62
N LEU A 2 22.42 -9.03 2.65
CA LEU A 2 21.06 -8.53 2.39
C LEU A 2 20.43 -7.97 3.69
N LYS A 3 21.17 -7.14 4.43
CA LYS A 3 20.78 -6.64 5.78
C LYS A 3 19.68 -5.56 5.75
N ASP A 4 19.30 -5.10 4.57
CA ASP A 4 18.34 -3.99 4.42
C ASP A 4 16.95 -4.41 3.96
N ILE A 5 16.76 -5.70 3.64
CA ILE A 5 15.46 -6.24 3.26
C ILE A 5 14.75 -6.71 4.53
N THR A 6 13.79 -5.90 4.99
CA THR A 6 12.89 -6.22 6.12
C THR A 6 11.82 -7.26 5.75
N ILE A 7 11.79 -7.70 4.49
CA ILE A 7 10.85 -8.71 3.97
C ILE A 7 11.17 -10.07 4.60
N GLY A 8 10.15 -10.68 5.21
CA GLY A 8 10.25 -12.00 5.87
C GLY A 8 10.71 -11.97 7.33
N GLN A 9 10.90 -10.78 7.92
CA GLN A 9 11.30 -10.64 9.33
C GLN A 9 10.06 -10.42 10.22
N TYR A 10 9.96 -11.17 11.32
CA TYR A 10 9.00 -10.87 12.38
C TYR A 10 9.56 -9.76 13.26
N PHE A 11 8.79 -8.69 13.48
CA PHE A 11 9.13 -7.63 14.42
C PHE A 11 8.47 -7.92 15.77
N PRO A 12 9.20 -8.44 16.78
CA PRO A 12 8.65 -8.65 18.09
C PRO A 12 8.45 -7.28 18.76
N MET A 13 7.19 -6.91 18.97
CA MET A 13 6.83 -5.68 19.68
C MET A 13 5.67 -5.95 20.62
N ASP A 14 5.63 -5.27 21.76
CA ASP A 14 4.54 -5.41 22.73
C ASP A 14 3.40 -4.46 22.38
N SER A 15 2.41 -4.95 21.63
CA SER A 15 1.20 -4.19 21.31
C SER A 15 -0.03 -5.08 21.19
N ALA A 16 -1.22 -4.46 21.21
CA ALA A 16 -2.48 -5.19 21.15
C ALA A 16 -2.55 -6.09 19.90
N VAL A 17 -2.07 -5.58 18.77
CA VAL A 17 -2.03 -6.33 17.51
C VAL A 17 -1.07 -7.51 17.60
N HIS A 18 0.13 -7.35 18.16
CA HIS A 18 1.08 -8.47 18.25
C HIS A 18 0.60 -9.59 19.19
N ARG A 19 -0.20 -9.27 20.21
CA ARG A 19 -0.78 -10.24 21.15
C ARG A 19 -2.02 -10.99 20.63
N LEU A 20 -2.62 -10.55 19.53
CA LEU A 20 -3.76 -11.26 18.92
C LEU A 20 -3.35 -12.65 18.41
N ASP A 21 -4.31 -13.58 18.46
CA ASP A 21 -4.18 -14.91 17.88
C ASP A 21 -3.83 -14.85 16.39
N ALA A 22 -2.93 -15.73 15.95
CA ALA A 22 -2.45 -15.78 14.57
C ALA A 22 -3.59 -15.95 13.54
N ARG A 23 -4.64 -16.72 13.88
CA ARG A 23 -5.81 -16.95 13.02
C ARG A 23 -6.57 -15.65 12.76
N PHE A 24 -6.77 -14.85 13.79
CA PHE A 24 -7.45 -13.58 13.69
C PHE A 24 -6.66 -12.61 12.80
N LYS A 25 -5.33 -12.58 12.93
CA LYS A 25 -4.46 -11.77 12.05
C LYS A 25 -4.59 -12.17 10.59
N ILE A 26 -4.61 -13.47 10.28
CA ILE A 26 -4.77 -13.94 8.89
C ILE A 26 -6.13 -13.51 8.32
N VAL A 27 -7.20 -13.73 9.08
CA VAL A 27 -8.57 -13.39 8.65
C VAL A 27 -8.72 -11.88 8.45
N ILE A 28 -8.26 -11.07 9.40
CA ILE A 28 -8.41 -9.61 9.31
C ILE A 28 -7.55 -9.03 8.18
N THR A 29 -6.37 -9.59 7.92
CA THR A 29 -5.55 -9.21 6.75
C THR A 29 -6.23 -9.59 5.44
N ALA A 30 -6.86 -10.76 5.35
CA ALA A 30 -7.61 -11.15 4.15
C ALA A 30 -8.80 -10.20 3.89
N ILE A 31 -9.56 -9.84 4.94
CA ILE A 31 -10.64 -8.85 4.85
C ILE A 31 -10.11 -7.49 4.38
N PHE A 32 -8.97 -7.05 4.92
CA PHE A 32 -8.35 -5.79 4.51
C PHE A 32 -7.94 -5.78 3.04
N ILE A 33 -7.39 -6.89 2.52
CA ILE A 33 -7.07 -7.03 1.10
C ILE A 33 -8.35 -6.91 0.26
N VAL A 34 -9.41 -7.67 0.58
CA VAL A 34 -10.69 -7.60 -0.13
C VAL A 34 -11.27 -6.18 -0.13
N MET A 35 -11.18 -5.49 1.00
CA MET A 35 -11.65 -4.11 1.14
C MET A 35 -10.93 -3.15 0.18
N ILE A 36 -9.62 -3.27 0.02
CA ILE A 36 -8.85 -2.44 -0.92
C ILE A 36 -9.26 -2.74 -2.38
N PHE A 37 -9.39 -4.02 -2.73
CA PHE A 37 -9.70 -4.43 -4.11
C PHE A 37 -11.14 -4.15 -4.53
N THR A 38 -12.06 -3.99 -3.58
CA THR A 38 -13.48 -3.71 -3.87
C THR A 38 -13.78 -2.21 -3.91
N ALA A 39 -12.85 -1.35 -3.47
CA ALA A 39 -13.06 0.09 -3.46
C ALA A 39 -13.02 0.66 -4.90
N ASP A 40 -14.15 1.16 -5.38
CA ASP A 40 -14.33 1.71 -6.73
C ASP A 40 -14.42 3.24 -6.77
N SER A 41 -14.47 3.88 -5.61
CA SER A 41 -14.67 5.31 -5.45
C SER A 41 -13.75 5.91 -4.39
N PHE A 42 -13.50 7.22 -4.51
CA PHE A 42 -12.66 7.94 -3.55
C PHE A 42 -13.21 7.83 -2.12
N ALA A 43 -14.54 7.85 -1.97
CA ALA A 43 -15.21 7.65 -0.68
C ALA A 43 -15.03 6.22 -0.15
N ALA A 44 -15.15 5.20 -1.00
CA ALA A 44 -14.90 3.81 -0.61
C ALA A 44 -13.44 3.59 -0.15
N LEU A 45 -12.49 4.34 -0.72
CA LEU A 45 -11.07 4.27 -0.34
C LEU A 45 -10.80 4.83 1.08
N CYS A 46 -11.67 5.71 1.61
CA CYS A 46 -11.51 6.22 2.98
C CYS A 46 -11.59 5.11 4.03
N LEU A 47 -12.41 4.08 3.80
CA LEU A 47 -12.61 2.99 4.76
C LEU A 47 -11.32 2.19 5.05
N PRO A 48 -10.61 1.63 4.04
CA PRO A 48 -9.34 0.95 4.29
C PRO A 48 -8.26 1.88 4.83
N ILE A 49 -8.27 3.18 4.48
CA ILE A 49 -7.33 4.16 5.05
C ILE A 49 -7.55 4.29 6.57
N VAL A 50 -8.79 4.50 7.01
CA VAL A 50 -9.11 4.61 8.44
C VAL A 50 -8.75 3.32 9.17
N PHE A 51 -9.10 2.16 8.59
CA PHE A 51 -8.75 0.86 9.16
C PHE A 51 -7.23 0.71 9.33
N PHE A 52 -6.44 1.09 8.32
CA PHE A 52 -4.98 1.08 8.38
C PHE A 52 -4.44 1.94 9.51
N PHE A 53 -4.93 3.18 9.68
CA PHE A 53 -4.46 4.06 10.75
C PHE A 53 -4.79 3.54 12.15
N ILE A 54 -5.98 2.95 12.33
CA ILE A 54 -6.36 2.31 13.60
C ILE A 54 -5.43 1.13 13.90
N ALA A 55 -5.22 0.24 12.93
CA ALA A 55 -4.35 -0.91 13.09
C ALA A 55 -2.88 -0.51 13.32
N PHE A 56 -2.41 0.54 12.63
CA PHE A 56 -1.07 1.10 12.81
C PHE A 56 -0.87 1.67 14.22
N GLY A 57 -1.81 2.49 14.70
CA GLY A 57 -1.78 3.04 16.05
C GLY A 57 -1.83 1.94 17.12
N ALA A 58 -2.70 0.94 16.95
CA ALA A 58 -2.80 -0.21 17.83
C ALA A 58 -1.53 -1.10 17.82
N SER A 59 -0.78 -1.08 16.71
CA SER A 59 0.46 -1.84 16.56
C SER A 59 1.66 -1.20 17.26
N LYS A 60 1.59 0.10 17.58
CA LYS A 60 2.70 0.90 18.16
C LYS A 60 4.02 0.83 17.35
N LEU A 61 3.92 0.58 16.05
CA LEU A 61 5.08 0.47 15.17
C LEU A 61 5.69 1.86 14.92
N SER A 62 7.02 1.96 14.88
CA SER A 62 7.64 3.23 14.49
C SER A 62 7.47 3.48 12.99
N PHE A 63 7.16 4.72 12.62
CA PHE A 63 6.97 5.11 11.21
C PHE A 63 8.20 4.79 10.34
N LYS A 64 9.40 4.91 10.92
CA LYS A 64 10.67 4.57 10.26
C LYS A 64 10.75 3.11 9.81
N LEU A 65 10.14 2.18 10.55
CA LEU A 65 10.10 0.76 10.17
C LEU A 65 9.26 0.53 8.91
N ILE A 66 8.11 1.22 8.81
CA ILE A 66 7.24 1.15 7.62
C ILE A 66 7.96 1.72 6.40
N LEU A 67 8.63 2.87 6.52
CA LEU A 67 9.38 3.44 5.40
C LEU A 67 10.51 2.51 4.94
N LYS A 68 11.15 1.79 5.87
CA LYS A 68 12.19 0.82 5.52
C LYS A 68 11.62 -0.34 4.71
N SER A 69 10.42 -0.85 5.02
CA SER A 69 9.79 -1.92 4.24
C SER A 69 9.28 -1.42 2.88
N MET A 70 8.77 -0.20 2.80
CA MET A 70 8.34 0.41 1.54
C MET A 70 9.48 0.60 0.54
N LYS A 71 10.72 0.80 1.03
CA LYS A 71 11.91 1.00 0.17
C LYS A 71 12.06 -0.08 -0.92
N SER A 72 11.70 -1.33 -0.62
CA SER A 72 11.80 -2.42 -1.59
C SER A 72 10.68 -2.41 -2.65
N ILE A 73 9.52 -1.81 -2.34
CA ILE A 73 8.33 -1.82 -3.19
C ILE A 73 8.31 -0.57 -4.10
N ILE A 74 8.90 0.54 -3.65
CA ILE A 74 8.93 1.83 -4.39
C ILE A 74 9.36 1.68 -5.86
N PRO A 75 10.43 0.93 -6.22
CA PRO A 75 10.83 0.80 -7.63
C PRO A 75 9.72 0.19 -8.50
N VAL A 76 8.97 -0.78 -7.97
CA VAL A 76 7.85 -1.43 -8.67
C VAL A 76 6.69 -0.45 -8.85
N ILE A 77 6.37 0.33 -7.81
CA ILE A 77 5.33 1.36 -7.88
C ILE A 77 5.69 2.40 -8.94
N ILE A 78 6.91 2.94 -8.90
CA ILE A 78 7.36 3.94 -9.89
C ILE A 78 7.26 3.39 -11.31
N LEU A 79 7.75 2.17 -11.54
CA LEU A 79 7.68 1.53 -12.86
C LEU A 79 6.22 1.37 -13.33
N THR A 80 5.36 0.81 -12.47
CA THR A 80 3.96 0.57 -12.82
C THR A 80 3.17 1.86 -13.02
N SER A 81 3.41 2.89 -12.22
CA SER A 81 2.80 4.22 -12.40
C SER A 81 3.27 4.90 -13.68
N LEU A 82 4.55 4.81 -14.03
CA LEU A 82 5.04 5.33 -15.32
C LEU A 82 4.36 4.61 -16.48
N LEU A 83 4.31 3.27 -16.44
CA LEU A 83 3.59 2.51 -17.46
C LEU A 83 2.11 2.88 -17.50
N ASN A 84 1.47 3.13 -16.36
CA ASN A 84 0.08 3.55 -16.30
C ASN A 84 -0.15 4.87 -17.07
N ILE A 85 0.69 5.87 -16.83
CA ILE A 85 0.61 7.20 -17.47
C ILE A 85 0.85 7.12 -18.99
N PHE A 86 1.75 6.24 -19.44
CA PHE A 86 2.08 6.15 -20.87
C PHE A 86 1.20 5.20 -21.68
N PHE A 87 0.64 4.16 -21.05
CA PHE A 87 -0.06 3.06 -21.74
C PHE A 87 -1.57 3.00 -21.46
N ILE A 88 -2.09 3.73 -20.48
CA ILE A 88 -3.55 3.83 -20.30
C ILE A 88 -4.08 4.98 -21.15
N GLU A 89 -4.85 4.61 -22.16
CA GLU A 89 -5.53 5.56 -23.04
C GLU A 89 -6.83 6.05 -22.39
N GLY A 90 -7.04 7.37 -22.40
CA GLY A 90 -8.29 8.03 -22.02
C GLY A 90 -8.34 9.43 -22.64
N VAL A 91 -9.11 10.37 -22.05
CA VAL A 91 -9.14 11.76 -22.55
C VAL A 91 -7.79 12.41 -22.28
N THR A 92 -7.12 12.89 -23.32
CA THR A 92 -5.83 13.60 -23.23
C THR A 92 -6.01 14.94 -22.54
N VAL A 93 -5.43 15.08 -21.35
CA VAL A 93 -5.46 16.34 -20.57
C VAL A 93 -4.24 17.20 -20.91
N PHE A 94 -3.12 16.57 -21.28
CA PHE A 94 -1.88 17.26 -21.58
C PHE A 94 -1.08 16.49 -22.64
N GLU A 95 -0.60 17.20 -23.67
CA GLU A 95 0.23 16.62 -24.73
C GLU A 95 1.47 17.50 -24.96
N ILE A 96 2.65 16.94 -24.74
CA ILE A 96 3.93 17.58 -25.07
C ILE A 96 4.81 16.56 -25.80
N PHE A 97 5.27 16.91 -27.01
CA PHE A 97 6.28 16.17 -27.77
C PHE A 97 5.99 14.66 -27.98
N GLY A 98 4.72 14.28 -28.16
CA GLY A 98 4.30 12.89 -28.39
C GLY A 98 4.10 12.06 -27.11
N ILE A 99 4.18 12.68 -25.94
CA ILE A 99 3.76 12.11 -24.66
C ILE A 99 2.38 12.68 -24.32
N SER A 100 1.37 11.81 -24.36
CA SER A 100 -0.02 12.09 -23.96
C SER A 100 -0.25 11.63 -22.52
N ILE A 101 -0.70 12.52 -21.64
CA ILE A 101 -1.16 12.20 -20.27
C ILE A 101 -2.68 12.20 -20.27
N SER A 102 -3.30 11.13 -19.76
CA SER A 102 -4.74 10.98 -19.72
C SER A 102 -5.34 11.26 -18.33
N ASP A 103 -6.61 11.68 -18.29
CA ASP A 103 -7.39 11.82 -17.05
C ASP A 103 -7.54 10.50 -16.27
N ASN A 104 -7.49 9.36 -16.98
CA ASN A 104 -7.58 8.03 -16.38
C ASN A 104 -6.20 7.39 -16.09
N GLY A 105 -5.11 8.08 -16.41
CA GLY A 105 -3.73 7.58 -16.35
C GLY A 105 -2.73 8.56 -16.94
#